data_AF-A0A151JLG8-F1
#
_entry.id   AF-A0A151JLG8-F1
#
_cell.length_a   1.000
_cell.length_b   1.000
_cell.length_c   1.000
_cell.angle_alpha   90.00
_cell.angle_beta   90.00
_cell.angle_gamma   90.00
#
_symmetry.space_group_name_H-M   'P 1'
#
loop_
_entity.id
_entity.type
_entity.pdbx_description
1 polymer ?
#
loop_
_entity_poly.entity_id
_entity_poly.type
_entity_poly.pdbx_seq_one_letter_code
_entity_poly.pdbx_strand_id
1 'polypeptide(L)'
;MAEQVIDYVLNLKRPLFLFVDATGSIIKNNFDIIDKRIFVYAAVVAGSTDYSPLDVTSFISSKHGVKDVSIFAEYLADTMRRLSTKKVVVDKIETDFSLVLMQSFCRAFNGCKLSIYLNQTFKEIHGKNTKTCLVVLHVCSSHLIKTIKKQIDSHIADEDAKKLALNAINQLIHSTSLEETAKIVEGLYVLFGCEYRHANFAIYCNYLKNQTNETEEINACDAEIRCKISEKDVHDDTKKESPFYEYFQTIKNDCDRKGGFSENQNIFYTPKFMNYVFDFLLPYYSTWSGAMLKQFNMLRDSNAPVENYWKIEKQYILNNRKNIQLERYIKIKEEITMQRLRERKFSLQTTRVLKKRKEANNENHKELFPEGTWKKKET
;
A
#
# COMPACT_ATOMS: atom_id res chain seq x y z
N MET A 1 -5.25 -25.62 8.59
CA MET A 1 -3.98 -24.89 8.75
C MET A 1 -4.19 -23.39 8.87
N ALA A 2 -4.72 -22.73 7.82
CA ALA A 2 -4.91 -21.29 7.78
C ALA A 2 -5.66 -20.75 9.02
N GLU A 3 -6.69 -21.46 9.49
CA GLU A 3 -7.43 -21.11 10.72
C GLU A 3 -6.55 -20.97 11.96
N GLN A 4 -5.55 -21.84 12.17
CA GLN A 4 -4.66 -21.76 13.35
C GLN A 4 -3.74 -20.54 13.29
N VAL A 5 -3.34 -20.14 12.08
CA VAL A 5 -2.55 -18.93 11.86
C VAL A 5 -3.42 -17.70 12.03
N ILE A 6 -4.62 -17.71 11.44
CA ILE A 6 -5.60 -16.62 11.54
C ILE A 6 -5.97 -16.38 13.00
N ASP A 7 -6.28 -17.43 13.76
CA ASP A 7 -6.56 -17.35 15.20
C ASP A 7 -5.40 -16.70 15.96
N TYR A 8 -4.15 -17.13 15.70
CA TYR A 8 -2.97 -16.49 16.29
C TYR A 8 -2.86 -15.00 15.92
N VAL A 9 -3.09 -14.67 14.65
CA VAL A 9 -3.01 -13.31 14.12
C VAL A 9 -4.06 -12.39 14.74
N LEU A 10 -5.28 -12.88 14.94
CA LEU A 10 -6.38 -12.12 15.57
C LEU A 10 -6.10 -11.75 17.03
N ASN A 11 -5.21 -12.52 17.68
CA ASN A 11 -4.74 -12.31 19.05
C ASN A 11 -3.48 -11.42 19.14
N LEU A 12 -2.92 -10.96 18.02
CA LEU A 12 -1.82 -10.00 18.02
C LEU A 12 -2.27 -8.62 18.55
N LYS A 13 -1.30 -7.84 19.05
CA LYS A 13 -1.53 -6.45 19.45
C LYS A 13 -2.03 -5.62 18.27
N ARG A 14 -2.94 -4.70 18.55
CA ARG A 14 -3.52 -3.77 17.58
C ARG A 14 -2.66 -2.50 17.43
N PRO A 15 -2.71 -1.83 16.28
CA PRO A 15 -3.53 -2.15 15.11
C PRO A 15 -3.01 -3.37 14.32
N LEU A 16 -3.92 -4.11 13.68
CA LEU A 16 -3.63 -5.28 12.85
C LEU A 16 -3.71 -4.88 11.38
N PHE A 17 -2.57 -4.99 10.70
CA PHE A 17 -2.43 -4.69 9.28
C PHE A 17 -2.15 -5.95 8.47
N LEU A 18 -2.85 -6.09 7.35
CA LEU A 18 -2.56 -7.11 6.35
C LEU A 18 -1.85 -6.47 5.15
N PHE A 19 -0.83 -7.13 4.65
CA PHE A 19 -0.12 -6.76 3.43
C PHE A 19 -0.41 -7.83 2.39
N VAL A 20 -0.92 -7.42 1.23
CA VAL A 20 -1.38 -8.33 0.19
C VAL A 20 -0.68 -8.03 -1.13
N ASP A 21 -0.11 -9.07 -1.71
CA ASP A 21 0.52 -9.04 -3.03
C ASP A 21 0.40 -10.41 -3.71
N ALA A 22 0.68 -10.45 -5.01
CA ALA A 22 0.70 -11.64 -5.82
C ALA A 22 1.97 -11.73 -6.67
N THR A 23 2.51 -12.94 -6.78
CA THR A 23 3.65 -13.21 -7.64
C THR A 23 3.37 -14.32 -8.64
N GLY A 24 3.80 -14.12 -9.88
CA GLY A 24 3.61 -15.08 -10.97
C GLY A 24 4.87 -15.83 -11.40
N SER A 25 5.92 -15.84 -10.56
CA SER A 25 7.25 -16.35 -10.92
C SER A 25 7.66 -17.64 -10.20
N ILE A 26 6.79 -18.17 -9.34
CA ILE A 26 7.12 -19.31 -8.47
C ILE A 26 6.76 -20.64 -9.13
N ILE A 27 5.53 -20.76 -9.61
CA ILE A 27 4.96 -22.05 -10.03
C ILE A 27 5.15 -22.25 -11.54
N LYS A 28 5.59 -23.45 -11.92
CA LYS A 28 5.67 -23.85 -13.33
C LYS A 28 4.25 -24.05 -13.85
N ASN A 29 3.94 -23.43 -14.98
CA ASN A 29 2.78 -23.85 -15.74
C ASN A 29 3.11 -25.17 -16.45
N ASN A 30 2.57 -26.27 -15.94
CA ASN A 30 2.72 -27.61 -16.54
C ASN A 30 1.51 -27.99 -17.41
N PHE A 31 0.58 -27.07 -17.62
CA PHE A 31 -0.57 -27.31 -18.49
C PHE A 31 -0.18 -26.89 -19.90
N ASP A 32 0.38 -27.85 -20.67
CA ASP A 32 0.89 -27.70 -22.05
C ASP A 32 -0.13 -27.13 -23.07
N ILE A 33 -1.38 -26.90 -22.65
CA ILE A 33 -2.50 -26.48 -23.50
C ILE A 33 -2.76 -24.97 -23.37
N ILE A 34 -2.28 -24.30 -22.31
CA ILE A 34 -2.62 -22.90 -22.05
C ILE A 34 -1.41 -22.18 -21.44
N ASP A 35 -0.81 -21.22 -22.16
CA ASP A 35 0.29 -20.36 -21.69
C ASP A 35 -0.17 -19.30 -20.65
N LYS A 36 -0.96 -19.73 -19.66
CA LYS A 36 -1.48 -18.87 -18.58
C LYS A 36 -0.54 -18.88 -17.39
N ARG A 37 -0.06 -17.68 -17.03
CA ARG A 37 0.71 -17.44 -15.81
C ARG A 37 -0.09 -17.90 -14.58
N ILE A 38 0.56 -18.66 -13.70
CA ILE A 38 0.01 -19.01 -12.38
C ILE A 38 0.43 -17.95 -11.39
N PHE A 39 -0.54 -17.32 -10.75
CA PHE A 39 -0.36 -16.34 -9.68
C PHE A 39 -0.47 -17.03 -8.33
N VAL A 40 0.46 -16.70 -7.44
CA VAL A 40 0.38 -17.00 -6.01
C VAL A 40 0.13 -15.69 -5.28
N TYR A 41 -1.02 -15.59 -4.63
CA TYR A 41 -1.40 -14.49 -3.75
C TYR A 41 -1.02 -14.85 -2.33
N ALA A 42 -0.56 -13.86 -1.56
CA ALA A 42 -0.33 -14.01 -0.14
C ALA A 42 -0.92 -12.81 0.61
N ALA A 43 -1.56 -13.10 1.74
CA ALA A 43 -1.88 -12.11 2.76
C ALA A 43 -0.96 -12.36 3.96
N VAL A 44 -0.16 -11.36 4.31
CA VAL A 44 0.83 -11.49 5.38
C VAL A 44 0.63 -10.44 6.46
N VAL A 45 1.06 -10.76 7.67
CA VAL A 45 1.27 -9.76 8.72
C VAL A 45 2.76 -9.44 8.82
N ALA A 46 3.05 -8.20 9.20
CA ALA A 46 4.42 -7.75 9.41
C ALA A 46 5.18 -8.65 10.40
N GLY A 47 6.49 -8.73 10.17
CA GLY A 47 7.42 -9.29 11.11
C GLY A 47 7.65 -8.38 12.32
N SER A 48 8.47 -8.84 13.24
CA SER A 48 9.14 -7.99 14.22
C SER A 48 10.65 -8.12 14.04
N THR A 49 11.43 -7.44 14.88
CA THR A 49 12.89 -7.60 14.93
C THR A 49 13.32 -9.08 15.05
N ASP A 50 12.50 -9.90 15.70
CA ASP A 50 12.83 -11.31 16.00
C ASP A 50 12.20 -12.31 15.02
N TYR A 51 11.21 -11.88 14.23
CA TYR A 51 10.43 -12.77 13.38
C TYR A 51 10.23 -12.18 11.98
N SER A 52 10.56 -12.97 10.95
CA SER A 52 10.18 -12.67 9.56
C SER A 52 8.65 -12.55 9.38
N PRO A 53 8.14 -11.84 8.36
CA PRO A 53 6.71 -11.74 8.07
C PRO A 53 6.01 -13.12 8.04
N LEU A 54 4.78 -13.18 8.55
CA LEU A 54 4.01 -14.42 8.66
C LEU A 54 2.91 -14.45 7.62
N ASP A 55 2.92 -15.53 6.85
CA ASP A 55 1.86 -15.92 5.92
C ASP A 55 0.58 -16.22 6.68
N VAL A 56 -0.43 -15.36 6.55
CA VAL A 56 -1.75 -15.61 7.16
C VAL A 56 -2.50 -16.63 6.34
N THR A 57 -2.48 -16.44 5.02
CA THR A 57 -3.09 -17.34 4.05
C THR A 57 -2.56 -17.03 2.65
N SER A 58 -2.60 -18.05 1.79
CA SER A 58 -2.14 -17.98 0.41
C SER A 58 -3.20 -18.57 -0.51
N PHE A 59 -3.25 -18.08 -1.74
CA PHE A 59 -4.16 -18.55 -2.77
C PHE A 59 -3.45 -18.65 -4.11
N ILE A 60 -3.76 -19.72 -4.86
CA ILE A 60 -3.10 -20.00 -6.13
C ILE A 60 -4.17 -19.98 -7.21
N SER A 61 -3.95 -19.20 -8.27
CA SER A 61 -4.89 -19.08 -9.37
C SER A 61 -4.19 -18.84 -10.69
N SER A 62 -4.74 -19.42 -11.76
CA SER A 62 -4.34 -19.10 -13.14
C SER A 62 -5.09 -17.87 -13.70
N LYS A 63 -5.89 -17.21 -12.87
CA LYS A 63 -6.71 -16.04 -13.23
C LYS A 63 -6.42 -14.87 -12.29
N HIS A 64 -6.53 -13.66 -12.84
CA HIS A 64 -6.36 -12.38 -12.14
C HIS A 64 -7.59 -11.49 -12.40
N GLY A 65 -8.77 -12.01 -12.06
CA GLY A 65 -10.03 -11.28 -12.15
C GLY A 65 -10.64 -11.03 -10.77
N VAL A 66 -11.47 -10.00 -10.65
CA VAL A 66 -12.16 -9.63 -9.40
C VAL A 66 -12.93 -10.82 -8.83
N LYS A 67 -13.61 -11.61 -9.67
CA LYS A 67 -14.34 -12.80 -9.25
C LYS A 67 -13.43 -13.83 -8.58
N ASP A 68 -12.28 -14.12 -9.18
CA ASP A 68 -11.37 -15.17 -8.70
C ASP A 68 -10.64 -14.72 -7.42
N VAL A 69 -10.21 -13.46 -7.36
CA VAL A 69 -9.52 -12.89 -6.19
C VAL A 69 -10.50 -12.63 -5.04
N SER A 70 -11.78 -12.37 -5.32
CA SER A 70 -12.81 -12.25 -4.28
C SER A 70 -12.99 -13.54 -3.50
N ILE A 71 -12.88 -14.72 -4.14
CA ILE A 71 -12.97 -16.02 -3.43
C ILE A 71 -11.91 -16.10 -2.33
N PHE A 72 -10.68 -15.68 -2.65
CA PHE A 72 -9.58 -15.63 -1.69
C PHE A 72 -9.85 -14.65 -0.55
N ALA A 73 -10.24 -13.42 -0.89
CA ALA A 73 -10.48 -12.37 0.09
C ALA A 73 -11.68 -12.71 1.00
N GLU A 74 -12.78 -13.24 0.44
CA GLU A 74 -13.99 -13.67 1.16
C GLU A 74 -13.67 -14.83 2.11
N TYR A 75 -12.94 -15.86 1.66
CA TYR A 75 -12.48 -16.95 2.52
C TYR A 75 -11.71 -16.44 3.74
N LEU A 76 -10.77 -15.51 3.52
CA LEU A 76 -9.98 -14.92 4.58
C LEU A 76 -10.85 -14.10 5.55
N ALA A 77 -11.68 -13.20 5.02
CA ALA A 77 -12.55 -12.34 5.82
C ALA A 77 -13.56 -13.15 6.64
N ASP A 78 -14.20 -14.14 6.05
CA ASP A 78 -15.19 -14.99 6.72
C ASP A 78 -14.54 -15.87 7.79
N THR A 79 -13.35 -16.40 7.52
CA THR A 79 -12.59 -17.14 8.53
C THR A 79 -12.19 -16.23 9.69
N MET A 80 -11.71 -15.02 9.42
CA MET A 80 -11.38 -14.04 10.46
C MET A 80 -12.60 -13.63 11.29
N ARG A 81 -13.76 -13.41 10.65
CA ARG A 81 -15.02 -13.07 11.34
C ARG A 81 -15.56 -14.23 12.18
N ARG A 82 -15.45 -15.47 11.69
CA ARG A 82 -15.88 -16.66 12.44
C ARG A 82 -15.02 -16.87 13.70
N LEU A 83 -13.73 -16.56 13.63
CA LEU A 83 -12.78 -16.72 14.73
C LEU A 83 -12.68 -15.48 15.63
N SER A 84 -13.42 -14.40 15.35
CA SER A 84 -13.34 -13.16 16.11
C SER A 84 -14.72 -12.62 16.46
N THR A 85 -14.87 -12.09 17.67
CA THR A 85 -16.07 -11.34 18.06
C THR A 85 -15.99 -9.85 17.66
N LYS A 86 -14.87 -9.41 17.07
CA LYS A 86 -14.63 -8.02 16.69
C LYS A 86 -15.40 -7.65 15.42
N LYS A 87 -16.08 -6.50 15.44
CA LYS A 87 -16.76 -5.94 14.26
C LYS A 87 -15.78 -5.65 13.10
N VAL A 88 -14.58 -5.15 13.45
CA VAL A 88 -13.48 -4.89 12.51
C VAL A 88 -12.32 -5.83 12.83
N VAL A 89 -12.20 -6.88 12.02
CA VAL A 89 -11.23 -7.96 12.23
C VAL A 89 -9.79 -7.55 11.89
N VAL A 90 -9.62 -6.57 11.01
CA VAL A 90 -8.34 -6.01 10.53
C VAL A 90 -8.52 -4.49 10.43
N ASP A 91 -7.53 -3.70 10.84
CA ASP A 91 -7.66 -2.24 10.83
C ASP A 91 -7.32 -1.66 9.45
N LYS A 92 -6.29 -2.20 8.80
CA LYS A 92 -5.83 -1.75 7.48
C LYS A 92 -5.40 -2.92 6.60
N ILE A 93 -5.67 -2.80 5.30
CA ILE A 93 -5.14 -3.69 4.26
C ILE A 93 -4.33 -2.85 3.29
N GLU A 94 -3.03 -3.15 3.22
CA GLU A 94 -2.07 -2.54 2.32
C GLU A 94 -1.94 -3.43 1.06
N THR A 95 -2.13 -2.86 -0.12
CA THR A 95 -2.03 -3.58 -1.40
C THR A 95 -1.22 -2.81 -2.43
N ASP A 96 -0.84 -3.47 -3.51
CA ASP A 96 -0.35 -2.78 -4.70
C ASP A 96 -1.47 -1.97 -5.35
N PHE A 97 -1.11 -1.06 -6.27
CA PHE A 97 -2.09 -0.30 -7.06
C PHE A 97 -2.75 -1.21 -8.11
N SER A 98 -3.63 -2.09 -7.64
CA SER A 98 -4.38 -3.08 -8.41
C SER A 98 -5.86 -2.95 -8.11
N LEU A 99 -6.65 -2.58 -9.13
CA LEU A 99 -8.11 -2.50 -9.00
C LEU A 99 -8.71 -3.85 -8.60
N VAL A 100 -8.14 -4.96 -9.07
CA VAL A 100 -8.58 -6.31 -8.71
C VAL A 100 -8.44 -6.55 -7.20
N LEU A 101 -7.28 -6.21 -6.62
CA LEU A 101 -7.07 -6.34 -5.17
C LEU A 101 -7.97 -5.38 -4.39
N MET A 102 -8.01 -4.10 -4.76
CA MET A 102 -8.84 -3.11 -4.06
C MET A 102 -10.32 -3.50 -4.06
N GLN A 103 -10.89 -3.87 -5.21
CA GLN A 103 -12.30 -4.25 -5.30
C GLN A 103 -12.59 -5.56 -4.53
N SER A 104 -11.73 -6.57 -4.64
CA SER A 104 -11.92 -7.87 -3.99
C SER A 104 -11.85 -7.76 -2.46
N PHE A 105 -10.85 -7.04 -1.94
CA PHE A 105 -10.68 -6.86 -0.50
C PHE A 105 -11.68 -5.87 0.09
N CYS A 106 -12.09 -4.85 -0.67
CA CYS A 106 -13.23 -3.99 -0.30
C CYS A 106 -14.49 -4.81 -0.08
N ARG A 107 -14.85 -5.62 -1.08
CA ARG A 107 -16.03 -6.47 -1.02
C ARG A 107 -15.97 -7.43 0.16
N ALA A 108 -14.85 -8.12 0.32
CA ALA A 108 -14.70 -9.13 1.37
C ALA A 108 -14.75 -8.52 2.78
N PHE A 109 -13.96 -7.47 3.06
CA PHE A 109 -13.79 -6.94 4.42
C PHE A 109 -14.81 -5.87 4.80
N ASN A 110 -15.22 -5.01 3.87
CA ASN A 110 -16.18 -3.94 4.11
C ASN A 110 -17.61 -4.27 3.67
N GLY A 111 -17.82 -5.39 2.95
CA GLY A 111 -19.16 -5.86 2.57
C GLY A 111 -19.84 -4.97 1.51
N CYS A 112 -19.08 -4.13 0.80
CA CYS A 112 -19.61 -3.17 -0.16
C CYS A 112 -18.75 -3.09 -1.43
N LYS A 113 -19.31 -2.51 -2.51
CA LYS A 113 -18.56 -2.20 -3.73
C LYS A 113 -17.55 -1.09 -3.47
N LEU A 114 -16.48 -1.04 -4.26
CA LEU A 114 -15.46 0.01 -4.15
C LEU A 114 -16.07 1.41 -4.33
N SER A 115 -17.03 1.62 -5.24
CA SER A 115 -17.70 2.92 -5.39
C SER A 115 -18.46 3.34 -4.13
N ILE A 116 -19.11 2.40 -3.42
CA ILE A 116 -19.78 2.68 -2.14
C ILE A 116 -18.74 3.02 -1.06
N TYR A 117 -17.64 2.29 -1.00
CA TYR A 117 -16.53 2.57 -0.08
C TYR A 117 -15.97 3.98 -0.31
N LEU A 118 -15.68 4.37 -1.56
CA LEU A 118 -15.19 5.71 -1.90
C LEU A 118 -16.20 6.80 -1.50
N ASN A 119 -17.50 6.53 -1.64
CA ASN A 119 -18.55 7.43 -1.15
C ASN A 119 -18.55 7.59 0.37
N GLN A 120 -18.29 6.51 1.11
CA GLN A 120 -18.19 6.54 2.56
C GLN A 120 -16.92 7.30 3.00
N THR A 121 -15.76 6.98 2.44
CA THR A 121 -14.49 7.64 2.78
C THR A 121 -14.48 9.12 2.40
N PHE A 122 -15.15 9.51 1.30
CA PHE A 122 -15.34 10.92 0.97
C PHE A 122 -16.11 11.65 2.07
N LYS A 123 -17.21 11.07 2.57
CA LYS A 123 -17.97 11.66 3.69
C LYS A 123 -17.16 11.72 4.97
N GLU A 124 -16.24 10.79 5.20
CA GLU A 124 -15.36 10.82 6.37
C GLU A 124 -14.27 11.90 6.29
N ILE A 125 -13.68 12.08 5.11
CA ILE A 125 -12.62 13.07 4.88
C ILE A 125 -13.22 14.48 4.81
N HIS A 126 -14.38 14.62 4.16
CA HIS A 126 -15.08 15.89 3.97
C HIS A 126 -15.97 16.27 5.18
N GLY A 127 -16.49 15.28 5.91
CA GLY A 127 -17.41 15.48 7.02
C GLY A 127 -16.72 15.55 8.38
N LYS A 128 -17.28 16.33 9.31
CA LYS A 128 -16.82 16.34 10.70
C LYS A 128 -17.40 15.12 11.45
N ASN A 129 -16.56 14.13 11.74
CA ASN A 129 -16.69 13.19 12.87
C ASN A 129 -17.61 11.95 12.80
N THR A 130 -17.99 11.41 11.63
CA THR A 130 -18.52 10.04 11.60
C THR A 130 -17.40 9.05 11.32
N LYS A 131 -16.72 8.55 12.36
CA LYS A 131 -15.81 7.40 12.20
C LYS A 131 -16.65 6.17 11.87
N THR A 132 -16.58 5.74 10.63
CA THR A 132 -17.17 4.48 10.20
C THR A 132 -16.35 3.32 10.75
N CYS A 133 -17.00 2.15 10.83
CA CYS A 133 -16.37 0.92 11.26
C CYS A 133 -15.87 0.16 10.03
N LEU A 134 -15.04 0.83 9.21
CA LEU A 134 -14.48 0.28 7.98
C LEU A 134 -13.05 -0.21 8.20
N VAL A 135 -12.69 -1.25 7.47
CA VAL A 135 -11.30 -1.62 7.23
C VAL A 135 -10.72 -0.63 6.22
N VAL A 136 -9.64 0.04 6.59
CA VAL A 136 -8.97 1.00 5.70
C VAL A 136 -8.25 0.24 4.59
N LEU A 137 -8.66 0.47 3.35
CA LEU A 137 -7.92 0.03 2.17
C LEU A 137 -6.89 1.08 1.82
N HIS A 138 -5.63 0.67 1.75
CA HIS A 138 -4.53 1.57 1.43
C HIS A 138 -3.59 0.95 0.38
N VAL A 139 -3.11 1.78 -0.53
CA VAL A 139 -2.23 1.40 -1.64
C VAL A 139 -0.81 1.82 -1.31
N CYS A 140 0.12 0.90 -1.52
CA CYS A 140 1.55 1.12 -1.31
C CYS A 140 2.04 2.30 -2.16
N SER A 141 2.58 3.33 -1.49
CA SER A 141 3.09 4.54 -2.15
C SER A 141 4.24 4.23 -3.10
N SER A 142 5.14 3.31 -2.75
CA SER A 142 6.28 2.97 -3.60
C SER A 142 5.85 2.40 -4.95
N HIS A 143 4.83 1.54 -4.97
CA HIS A 143 4.29 0.99 -6.22
C HIS A 143 3.50 2.04 -6.99
N LEU A 144 2.73 2.88 -6.30
CA LEU A 144 2.01 3.98 -6.92
C LEU A 144 2.96 4.96 -7.61
N ILE A 145 4.01 5.43 -6.92
CA ILE A 145 5.00 6.36 -7.45
C ILE A 145 5.72 5.76 -8.65
N LYS A 146 6.10 4.48 -8.61
CA LYS A 146 6.72 3.79 -9.76
C LYS A 146 5.79 3.78 -10.98
N THR A 147 4.50 3.50 -10.78
CA THR A 147 3.50 3.50 -11.87
C THR A 147 3.30 4.89 -12.43
N ILE A 148 3.14 5.90 -11.58
CA ILE A 148 2.96 7.30 -12.01
C ILE A 148 4.21 7.83 -12.70
N LYS A 149 5.41 7.53 -12.17
CA LYS A 149 6.68 7.93 -12.78
C LYS A 149 6.80 7.41 -14.21
N LYS A 150 6.38 6.17 -14.48
CA LYS A 150 6.30 5.65 -15.86
C LYS A 150 5.39 6.49 -16.76
N GLN A 151 4.24 6.93 -16.26
CA GLN A 151 3.33 7.79 -17.02
C GLN A 151 3.93 9.17 -17.27
N ILE A 152 4.60 9.74 -16.26
CA ILE A 152 5.37 10.99 -16.39
C ILE A 152 6.43 10.83 -17.48
N ASP A 153 7.29 9.81 -17.38
CA ASP A 153 8.38 9.57 -18.33
C ASP A 153 7.89 9.29 -19.75
N SER A 154 6.68 8.73 -19.90
CA SER A 154 6.08 8.38 -21.20
C SER A 154 5.35 9.54 -21.88
N HIS A 155 4.99 10.59 -21.13
CA HIS A 155 4.12 11.66 -21.63
C HIS A 155 4.70 13.06 -21.50
N ILE A 156 5.59 13.29 -20.53
CA ILE A 156 6.24 14.58 -20.31
C ILE A 156 7.67 14.49 -20.85
N ALA A 157 8.02 15.35 -21.81
CA ALA A 157 9.36 15.38 -22.39
C ALA A 157 10.35 16.21 -21.54
N ASP A 158 9.91 17.34 -21.02
CA ASP A 158 10.75 18.29 -20.29
C ASP A 158 11.12 17.79 -18.89
N GLU A 159 12.42 17.79 -18.55
CA GLU A 159 12.92 17.22 -17.30
C GLU A 159 12.52 18.03 -16.06
N ASP A 160 12.42 19.35 -16.16
CA ASP A 160 11.97 20.17 -15.03
C ASP A 160 10.48 20.01 -14.80
N ALA A 161 9.70 19.85 -15.86
CA ALA A 161 8.29 19.49 -15.82
C ALA A 161 8.09 18.10 -15.20
N LYS A 162 8.94 17.10 -15.51
CA LYS A 162 8.90 15.79 -14.84
C LYS A 162 9.13 15.90 -13.34
N LYS A 163 10.14 16.68 -12.91
CA LYS A 163 10.42 16.92 -11.49
C LYS A 163 9.24 17.61 -10.79
N LEU A 164 8.67 18.64 -11.42
CA LEU A 164 7.49 19.34 -10.92
C LEU A 164 6.29 18.40 -10.76
N ALA A 165 6.01 17.57 -11.78
CA ALA A 165 4.95 16.59 -11.72
C ALA A 165 5.18 15.59 -10.58
N LEU A 166 6.39 15.04 -10.46
CA LEU A 166 6.73 14.08 -9.40
C LEU A 166 6.60 14.70 -8.01
N ASN A 167 7.04 15.95 -7.82
CA ASN A 167 6.90 16.68 -6.56
C ASN A 167 5.43 16.87 -6.19
N ALA A 168 4.59 17.27 -7.15
CA ALA A 168 3.17 17.42 -6.92
C ALA A 168 2.49 16.09 -6.56
N ILE A 169 2.86 15.00 -7.24
CA ILE A 169 2.37 13.65 -6.90
C ILE A 169 2.79 13.25 -5.48
N ASN A 170 4.03 13.53 -5.10
CA ASN A 170 4.51 13.27 -3.73
C ASN A 170 3.68 14.06 -2.70
N GLN A 171 3.44 15.35 -2.95
CA GLN A 171 2.57 16.18 -2.12
C GLN A 171 1.14 15.60 -2.04
N LEU A 172 0.56 15.14 -3.16
CA LEU A 172 -0.76 14.50 -3.15
C LEU A 172 -0.79 13.24 -2.28
N ILE A 173 0.24 12.40 -2.37
CA ILE A 173 0.34 11.17 -1.56
C ILE A 173 0.38 11.53 -0.07
N HIS A 174 1.12 12.58 0.30
CA HIS A 174 1.22 13.00 1.70
C HIS A 174 0.06 13.89 2.17
N SER A 175 -0.74 14.44 1.25
CA SER A 175 -1.86 15.31 1.60
C SER A 175 -2.85 14.62 2.52
N THR A 176 -3.38 15.38 3.49
CA THR A 176 -4.24 14.83 4.54
C THR A 176 -5.61 15.49 4.65
N SER A 177 -5.90 16.49 3.82
CA SER A 177 -7.22 17.08 3.70
C SER A 177 -7.56 17.42 2.26
N LEU A 178 -8.86 17.45 1.95
CA LEU A 178 -9.34 17.80 0.61
C LEU A 178 -9.00 19.24 0.22
N GLU A 179 -8.86 20.17 1.17
CA GLU A 179 -8.47 21.54 0.85
C GLU A 179 -7.01 21.64 0.40
N GLU A 180 -6.11 20.90 1.07
CA GLU A 180 -4.70 20.80 0.68
C GLU A 180 -4.58 20.15 -0.70
N THR A 181 -5.26 19.01 -0.89
CA THR A 181 -5.28 18.29 -2.16
C THR A 181 -5.83 19.14 -3.29
N ALA A 182 -6.90 19.91 -3.04
CA ALA A 182 -7.50 20.78 -4.05
C ALA A 182 -6.48 21.78 -4.62
N LYS A 183 -5.69 22.43 -3.76
CA LYS A 183 -4.65 23.37 -4.19
C LYS A 183 -3.56 22.69 -5.03
N ILE A 184 -3.16 21.48 -4.67
CA ILE A 184 -2.15 20.72 -5.42
C ILE A 184 -2.70 20.29 -6.78
N VAL A 185 -3.95 19.82 -6.84
CA VAL A 185 -4.63 19.44 -8.09
C VAL A 185 -4.83 20.65 -9.00
N GLU A 186 -5.20 21.80 -8.44
CA GLU A 186 -5.31 23.06 -9.19
C GLU A 186 -3.96 23.42 -9.82
N GLY A 187 -2.86 23.35 -9.05
CA GLY A 187 -1.52 23.59 -9.57
C GLY A 187 -1.12 22.61 -10.66
N LEU A 188 -1.39 21.31 -10.49
CA LEU A 188 -1.15 20.30 -11.52
C LEU A 188 -1.94 20.60 -12.81
N TYR A 189 -3.22 20.96 -12.69
CA TYR A 189 -4.05 21.25 -13.85
C TYR A 189 -3.61 22.53 -14.57
N VAL A 190 -3.28 23.60 -13.82
CA VAL A 190 -2.75 24.84 -14.40
C VAL A 190 -1.44 24.59 -15.16
N LEU A 191 -0.55 23.75 -14.64
CA LEU A 191 0.74 23.48 -15.26
C LEU A 191 0.65 22.52 -16.44
N PHE A 192 -0.12 21.44 -16.34
CA PHE A 192 -0.09 20.35 -17.32
C PHE A 192 -1.40 20.15 -18.10
N GLY A 193 -2.50 20.73 -17.65
CA GLY A 193 -3.84 20.55 -18.22
C GLY A 193 -4.32 21.68 -19.11
N CYS A 194 -3.84 22.91 -18.90
CA CYS A 194 -4.18 24.06 -19.71
C CYS A 194 -3.32 24.14 -20.98
N GLU A 195 -3.94 24.29 -22.15
CA GLU A 195 -3.24 24.44 -23.44
C GLU A 195 -2.49 25.78 -23.56
N TYR A 196 -3.10 26.84 -23.02
CA TYR A 196 -2.52 28.19 -22.98
C TYR A 196 -2.04 28.52 -21.57
N ARG A 197 -1.02 29.38 -21.48
CA ARG A 197 -0.43 29.75 -20.20
C ARG A 197 -1.43 30.55 -19.35
N HIS A 198 -1.75 29.99 -18.20
CA HIS A 198 -2.65 30.57 -17.20
C HIS A 198 -1.94 31.65 -16.36
N ALA A 199 -2.66 32.68 -15.91
CA ALA A 199 -2.13 33.77 -15.08
C ALA A 199 -1.33 33.28 -13.84
N ASN A 200 -1.81 32.20 -13.20
CA ASN A 200 -1.18 31.62 -12.01
C ASN A 200 -0.03 30.64 -12.30
N PHE A 201 0.40 30.45 -13.56
CA PHE A 201 1.41 29.45 -13.93
C PHE A 201 2.70 29.58 -13.10
N ALA A 202 3.26 30.80 -12.99
CA ALA A 202 4.49 31.03 -12.25
C ALA A 202 4.33 30.79 -10.74
N ILE A 203 3.16 31.11 -10.19
CA ILE A 203 2.83 30.89 -8.78
C ILE A 203 2.86 29.39 -8.47
N TYR A 204 2.21 28.57 -9.31
CA TYR A 204 2.17 27.12 -9.10
C TYR A 204 3.50 26.42 -9.36
N CYS A 205 4.30 26.90 -10.31
CA CYS A 205 5.69 26.46 -10.46
C CYS A 205 6.48 26.65 -9.16
N ASN A 206 6.37 27.82 -8.53
CA ASN A 206 7.09 28.10 -7.28
C ASN A 206 6.53 27.32 -6.09
N TYR A 207 5.21 27.23 -5.98
CA TYR A 207 4.52 26.46 -4.93
C TYR A 207 4.97 24.99 -4.92
N LEU A 208 5.02 24.35 -6.09
CA LEU A 208 5.39 22.94 -6.22
C LEU A 208 6.91 22.69 -6.14
N LYS A 209 7.74 23.72 -6.34
CA LYS A 209 9.20 23.66 -6.11
C LYS A 209 9.57 23.82 -4.64
N ASN A 210 8.96 24.78 -3.94
CA ASN A 210 9.45 25.25 -2.63
C ASN A 210 9.08 24.35 -1.43
N GLN A 211 8.26 23.32 -1.61
CA GLN A 211 7.91 22.38 -0.52
C GLN A 211 8.84 21.17 -0.41
N THR A 212 9.96 21.16 -1.14
CA THR A 212 11.01 20.15 -0.97
C THR A 212 11.85 20.43 0.28
N ASN A 213 11.28 20.23 1.47
CA ASN A 213 12.10 20.02 2.67
C ASN A 213 12.33 18.50 2.83
N GLU A 214 13.58 18.09 2.63
CA GLU A 214 14.22 16.89 3.22
C GLU A 214 13.38 15.63 3.39
N THR A 215 12.72 15.14 2.33
CA THR A 215 12.22 13.76 2.32
C THR A 215 13.09 12.94 1.39
N GLU A 216 13.92 12.13 2.05
CA GLU A 216 14.66 10.95 1.59
C GLU A 216 14.52 10.65 0.10
N GLU A 217 15.67 10.60 -0.59
CA GLU A 217 15.79 9.93 -1.89
C GLU A 217 14.94 8.67 -1.85
N ILE A 218 13.84 8.69 -2.61
CA ILE A 218 12.96 7.54 -2.75
C ILE A 218 13.81 6.51 -3.47
N ASN A 219 14.51 5.68 -2.68
CA ASN A 219 15.16 4.47 -3.12
C ASN A 219 14.04 3.55 -3.60
N ALA A 220 13.66 3.76 -4.85
CA ALA A 220 12.78 2.87 -5.58
C ALA A 220 13.50 1.52 -5.61
N CYS A 221 13.19 0.66 -4.65
CA CYS A 221 13.70 -0.70 -4.60
C CYS A 221 13.48 -1.34 -5.98
N ASP A 222 14.55 -1.84 -6.59
CA ASP A 222 14.53 -2.64 -7.82
C ASP A 222 13.81 -3.98 -7.57
N ALA A 223 12.49 -3.91 -7.39
CA ALA A 223 11.61 -5.05 -7.55
C ALA A 223 11.49 -5.31 -9.05
N GLU A 224 12.10 -6.41 -9.48
CA GLU A 224 12.17 -6.88 -10.86
C GLU A 224 10.91 -6.52 -11.67
N ILE A 225 11.15 -5.88 -12.81
CA ILE A 225 10.21 -5.60 -13.90
C ILE A 225 9.30 -6.80 -14.11
N ARG A 226 8.02 -6.70 -13.70
CA ARG A 226 6.93 -7.48 -14.32
C ARG A 226 5.49 -7.07 -13.98
N CYS A 227 5.18 -5.80 -13.76
CA CYS A 227 3.81 -5.33 -13.99
C CYS A 227 3.58 -5.06 -15.49
N LYS A 228 3.47 -6.15 -16.27
CA LYS A 228 2.67 -6.16 -17.50
C LYS A 228 1.26 -6.67 -17.12
N ILE A 229 0.67 -6.14 -16.06
CA ILE A 229 -0.78 -6.24 -15.92
C ILE A 229 -1.28 -5.10 -16.78
N SER A 230 -1.79 -5.45 -17.95
CA SER A 230 -2.43 -4.47 -18.79
C SER A 230 -3.61 -3.93 -17.99
N GLU A 231 -3.63 -2.63 -17.71
CA GLU A 231 -4.82 -1.93 -17.19
C GLU A 231 -6.03 -2.07 -18.14
N LYS A 232 -5.83 -2.67 -19.33
CA LYS A 232 -6.88 -2.90 -20.32
C LYS A 232 -7.90 -3.99 -19.93
N ASP A 233 -7.60 -4.83 -18.94
CA ASP A 233 -8.46 -5.98 -18.61
C ASP A 233 -9.43 -5.75 -17.44
N VAL A 234 -9.43 -4.55 -16.83
CA VAL A 234 -10.42 -4.15 -15.81
C VAL A 234 -10.99 -2.79 -16.17
N HIS A 235 -12.04 -2.79 -16.98
CA HIS A 235 -12.83 -1.59 -17.23
C HIS A 235 -13.59 -1.26 -15.94
N ASP A 236 -13.09 -0.30 -15.15
CA ASP A 236 -13.84 0.25 -14.02
C ASP A 236 -14.76 1.37 -14.52
N ASP A 237 -15.93 0.96 -15.02
CA ASP A 237 -17.01 1.88 -15.40
C ASP A 237 -17.56 2.67 -14.20
N THR A 238 -17.25 2.25 -12.97
CA THR A 238 -17.77 2.84 -11.73
C THR A 238 -16.92 3.99 -11.19
N LYS A 239 -15.78 4.30 -11.81
CA LYS A 239 -14.92 5.43 -11.39
C LYS A 239 -15.64 6.78 -11.42
N LYS A 240 -16.58 6.97 -12.34
CA LYS A 240 -17.43 8.17 -12.43
C LYS A 240 -18.47 8.25 -11.32
N GLU A 241 -18.75 7.14 -10.63
CA GLU A 241 -19.59 7.11 -9.42
C GLU A 241 -18.84 7.56 -8.17
N SER A 242 -17.51 7.77 -8.26
CA SER A 242 -16.70 8.27 -7.14
C SER A 242 -16.96 9.76 -6.93
N PRO A 243 -17.32 10.20 -5.71
CA PRO A 243 -17.47 11.63 -5.42
C PRO A 243 -16.13 12.38 -5.49
N PHE A 244 -15.00 11.69 -5.37
CA PHE A 244 -13.69 12.29 -5.64
C PHE A 244 -13.56 12.70 -7.11
N TYR A 245 -14.06 11.87 -8.05
CA TYR A 245 -14.05 12.21 -9.47
C TYR A 245 -14.81 13.51 -9.72
N GLU A 246 -16.05 13.61 -9.23
CA GLU A 246 -16.86 14.82 -9.36
C GLU A 246 -16.18 16.02 -8.71
N TYR A 247 -15.71 15.89 -7.46
CA TYR A 247 -15.04 16.95 -6.72
C TYR A 247 -13.85 17.52 -7.50
N PHE A 248 -12.94 16.68 -7.98
CA PHE A 248 -11.78 17.16 -8.72
C PHE A 248 -12.15 17.71 -10.10
N GLN A 249 -13.17 17.17 -10.77
CA GLN A 249 -13.67 17.76 -12.02
C GLN A 249 -14.22 19.18 -11.83
N THR A 250 -14.79 19.52 -10.66
CA THR A 250 -15.17 20.90 -10.37
C THR A 250 -13.97 21.84 -10.35
N ILE A 251 -12.83 21.41 -9.80
CA ILE A 251 -11.58 22.19 -9.79
C ILE A 251 -11.10 22.45 -11.22
N LYS A 252 -11.09 21.41 -12.06
CA LYS A 252 -10.76 21.52 -13.48
C LYS A 252 -11.63 22.59 -14.17
N ASN A 253 -12.95 22.47 -14.01
CA ASN A 253 -13.90 23.40 -14.63
C ASN A 253 -13.74 24.83 -14.10
N ASP A 254 -13.42 24.99 -12.81
CA ASP A 254 -13.17 26.28 -12.20
C ASP A 254 -11.91 26.96 -12.77
N CYS A 255 -10.83 26.21 -12.98
CA CYS A 255 -9.62 26.71 -13.64
C CYS A 255 -9.92 27.19 -15.06
N ASP A 256 -10.68 26.39 -15.83
CA ASP A 256 -11.04 26.73 -17.20
C ASP A 256 -11.90 28.01 -17.26
N ARG A 257 -12.82 28.19 -16.30
CA ARG A 257 -13.71 29.37 -16.23
C ARG A 257 -13.04 30.64 -15.73
N LYS A 258 -12.18 30.52 -14.71
CA LYS A 258 -11.52 31.67 -14.05
C LYS A 258 -10.25 32.12 -14.77
N GLY A 259 -9.82 31.40 -15.80
CA GLY A 259 -8.51 31.57 -16.40
C GLY A 259 -8.33 32.89 -17.13
N GLY A 260 -7.40 33.72 -16.62
CA GLY A 260 -6.71 34.73 -17.41
C GLY A 260 -5.65 34.04 -18.27
N PHE A 261 -6.06 33.52 -19.43
CA PHE A 261 -5.15 32.86 -20.36
C PHE A 261 -4.42 33.90 -21.21
N SER A 262 -3.10 33.77 -21.31
CA SER A 262 -2.33 34.55 -22.28
C SER A 262 -2.39 33.93 -23.67
N GLU A 263 -2.00 34.68 -24.70
CA GLU A 263 -1.84 34.16 -26.07
C GLU A 263 -0.71 33.11 -26.18
N ASN A 264 0.20 33.05 -25.20
CA ASN A 264 1.32 32.13 -25.20
C ASN A 264 0.86 30.70 -24.88
N GLN A 265 1.33 29.74 -25.68
CA GLN A 265 1.15 28.32 -25.40
C GLN A 265 1.85 27.92 -24.09
N ASN A 266 1.24 26.98 -23.38
CA ASN A 266 1.83 26.41 -22.18
C ASN A 266 2.87 25.34 -22.54
N ILE A 267 4.13 25.61 -22.19
CA ILE A 267 5.27 24.72 -22.45
C ILE A 267 5.17 23.36 -21.76
N PHE A 268 4.37 23.24 -20.69
CA PHE A 268 4.19 22.01 -19.93
C PHE A 268 2.89 21.28 -20.27
N TYR A 269 2.10 21.79 -21.22
CA TYR A 269 0.82 21.20 -21.59
C TYR A 269 0.97 19.73 -21.99
N THR A 270 0.41 18.85 -21.16
CA THR A 270 0.51 17.39 -21.30
C THR A 270 -0.85 16.75 -20.99
N PRO A 271 -1.82 16.86 -21.91
CA PRO A 271 -3.21 16.42 -21.66
C PRO A 271 -3.32 14.92 -21.38
N LYS A 272 -2.45 14.09 -21.98
CA LYS A 272 -2.43 12.64 -21.73
C LYS A 272 -2.10 12.30 -20.27
N PHE A 273 -1.09 12.97 -19.70
CA PHE A 273 -0.73 12.81 -18.29
C PHE A 273 -1.87 13.28 -17.39
N MET A 274 -2.48 14.43 -17.70
CA MET A 274 -3.60 14.93 -16.89
C MET A 274 -4.85 14.07 -16.98
N ASN A 275 -5.17 13.49 -18.14
CA ASN A 275 -6.24 12.51 -18.26
C ASN A 275 -5.95 11.29 -17.37
N TYR A 276 -4.71 10.79 -17.33
CA TYR A 276 -4.34 9.73 -16.40
C TYR A 276 -4.57 10.14 -14.93
N VAL A 277 -4.16 11.35 -14.53
CA VAL A 277 -4.36 11.85 -13.16
C VAL A 277 -5.85 11.93 -12.80
N PHE A 278 -6.67 12.57 -13.63
CA PHE A 278 -8.10 12.77 -13.36
C PHE A 278 -8.94 11.52 -13.51
N ASP A 279 -8.63 10.65 -14.46
CA ASP A 279 -9.47 9.49 -14.79
C ASP A 279 -9.00 8.20 -14.13
N PHE A 280 -7.78 8.11 -13.61
CA PHE A 280 -7.25 6.88 -12.99
C PHE A 280 -6.70 7.06 -11.59
N LEU A 281 -6.12 8.22 -11.25
CA LEU A 281 -5.51 8.41 -9.93
C LEU A 281 -6.49 9.02 -8.92
N LEU A 282 -6.99 10.21 -9.23
CA LEU A 282 -7.85 11.01 -8.36
C LEU A 282 -9.19 10.36 -7.95
N PRO A 283 -9.86 9.53 -8.78
CA PRO A 283 -11.10 8.87 -8.37
C PRO A 283 -10.93 7.98 -7.14
N TYR A 284 -9.71 7.47 -6.90
CA TYR A 284 -9.39 6.58 -5.79
C TYR A 284 -8.60 7.29 -4.68
N TYR A 285 -8.62 8.63 -4.63
CA TYR A 285 -7.79 9.43 -3.72
C TYR A 285 -7.71 8.91 -2.27
N SER A 286 -8.84 8.50 -1.68
CA SER A 286 -8.87 7.98 -0.30
C SER A 286 -8.08 6.70 -0.08
N THR A 287 -7.78 5.92 -1.13
CA THR A 287 -7.08 4.64 -1.00
C THR A 287 -5.56 4.79 -1.05
N TRP A 288 -5.01 5.95 -1.39
CA TRP A 288 -3.55 6.09 -1.51
C TRP A 288 -2.98 7.35 -0.84
N SER A 289 -3.81 8.35 -0.60
CA SER A 289 -3.41 9.58 0.11
C SER A 289 -3.29 9.39 1.62
N GLY A 290 -2.74 10.40 2.30
CA GLY A 290 -2.64 10.43 3.75
C GLY A 290 -3.96 10.74 4.47
N ALA A 291 -5.02 11.10 3.75
CA ALA A 291 -6.28 11.57 4.34
C ALA A 291 -6.95 10.52 5.23
N MET A 292 -7.14 9.30 4.72
CA MET A 292 -7.71 8.20 5.52
C MET A 292 -6.79 7.78 6.66
N LEU A 293 -5.48 7.76 6.41
CA LEU A 293 -4.50 7.41 7.45
C LEU A 293 -4.59 8.37 8.64
N LYS A 294 -4.63 9.68 8.38
CA LYS A 294 -4.82 10.71 9.43
C LYS A 294 -6.14 10.53 10.17
N GLN A 295 -7.24 10.28 9.45
CA GLN A 295 -8.57 10.13 10.03
C GLN A 295 -8.63 8.98 11.07
N PHE A 296 -7.88 7.91 10.83
CA PHE A 296 -7.81 6.74 11.71
C PHE A 296 -6.55 6.69 12.60
N ASN A 297 -5.74 7.77 12.63
CA ASN A 297 -4.46 7.83 13.35
C ASN A 297 -3.54 6.65 13.03
N MET A 298 -3.49 6.28 11.75
CA MET A 298 -2.63 5.24 11.21
C MET A 298 -1.40 5.86 10.56
N LEU A 299 -0.28 5.14 10.61
CA LEU A 299 0.91 5.50 9.86
C LEU A 299 0.81 4.95 8.44
N ARG A 300 1.54 5.60 7.53
CA ARG A 300 1.76 5.08 6.18
C ARG A 300 2.71 3.90 6.31
N ASP A 301 2.30 2.76 5.77
CA ASP A 301 3.18 1.61 5.59
C ASP A 301 3.48 1.45 4.10
N SER A 302 4.51 0.67 3.79
CA SER A 302 4.75 0.16 2.45
C SER A 302 4.42 -1.32 2.40
N ASN A 303 4.32 -1.88 1.19
CA ASN A 303 4.21 -3.32 0.98
C ASN A 303 5.50 -4.09 1.27
N ALA A 304 6.52 -3.46 1.88
CA ALA A 304 7.76 -4.12 2.25
C ALA A 304 7.58 -5.44 3.04
N PRO A 305 6.60 -5.61 3.94
CA PRO A 305 6.39 -6.89 4.61
C PRO A 305 6.08 -8.05 3.65
N VAL A 306 5.21 -7.84 2.66
CA VAL A 306 4.86 -8.88 1.69
C VAL A 306 5.95 -9.08 0.64
N GLU A 307 6.65 -8.01 0.25
CA GLU A 307 7.85 -8.11 -0.60
C GLU A 307 8.97 -8.91 0.08
N ASN A 308 9.24 -8.63 1.36
CA ASN A 308 10.22 -9.36 2.15
C ASN A 308 9.81 -10.83 2.32
N TYR A 309 8.52 -11.10 2.50
CA TYR A 309 8.00 -12.46 2.49
C TYR A 309 8.31 -13.16 1.17
N TRP A 310 8.00 -12.53 0.02
CA TRP A 310 8.30 -13.12 -1.29
C TRP A 310 9.79 -13.30 -1.53
N LYS A 311 10.62 -12.37 -1.06
CA LYS A 311 12.08 -12.49 -1.11
C LYS A 311 12.53 -13.71 -0.33
N ILE A 312 12.05 -13.84 0.91
CA ILE A 312 12.42 -14.97 1.78
C ILE A 312 11.98 -16.29 1.15
N GLU A 313 10.79 -16.29 0.58
CA GLU A 313 10.25 -17.46 -0.05
C GLU A 313 11.05 -17.88 -1.28
N LYS A 314 11.29 -16.98 -2.21
CA LYS A 314 12.05 -17.27 -3.43
C LYS A 314 13.50 -17.63 -3.12
N GLN A 315 14.15 -16.90 -2.21
CA GLN A 315 15.59 -17.02 -1.98
C GLN A 315 15.92 -18.11 -0.96
N TYR A 316 15.25 -18.16 0.20
CA TYR A 316 15.64 -19.04 1.30
C TYR A 316 14.81 -20.33 1.35
N ILE A 317 13.51 -20.24 1.12
CA ILE A 317 12.63 -21.42 1.17
C ILE A 317 12.80 -22.27 -0.09
N LEU A 318 12.73 -21.61 -1.25
CA LEU A 318 12.79 -22.28 -2.55
C LEU A 318 14.21 -22.36 -3.11
N ASN A 319 15.20 -21.78 -2.42
CA ASN A 319 16.61 -21.77 -2.80
C ASN A 319 16.83 -21.31 -4.26
N ASN A 320 16.22 -20.17 -4.61
CA ASN A 320 16.21 -19.58 -5.96
C ASN A 320 15.66 -20.48 -7.07
N ARG A 321 15.02 -21.62 -6.74
CA ARG A 321 14.37 -22.47 -7.73
C ARG A 321 13.13 -21.75 -8.24
N LYS A 322 13.12 -21.50 -9.55
CA LYS A 322 11.94 -21.04 -10.29
C LYS A 322 11.20 -22.24 -10.87
N ASN A 323 9.94 -22.04 -11.23
CA ASN A 323 9.12 -23.05 -11.92
C ASN A 323 8.97 -24.35 -11.11
N ILE A 324 8.48 -24.23 -9.88
CA ILE A 324 8.22 -25.36 -9.00
C ILE A 324 6.86 -25.98 -9.34
N GLN A 325 6.75 -27.31 -9.25
CA GLN A 325 5.47 -28.00 -9.41
C GLN A 325 4.50 -27.60 -8.28
N LEU A 326 3.23 -27.41 -8.63
CA LEU A 326 2.19 -26.93 -7.71
C LEU A 326 2.10 -27.78 -6.43
N GLU A 327 2.03 -29.10 -6.55
CA GLU A 327 1.91 -30.02 -5.41
C GLU A 327 3.11 -29.91 -4.45
N ARG A 328 4.32 -29.86 -5.01
CA ARG A 328 5.55 -29.68 -4.24
C ARG A 328 5.55 -28.34 -3.52
N TYR A 329 5.09 -27.29 -4.20
CA TYR A 329 5.00 -25.97 -3.61
C TYR A 329 4.02 -25.94 -2.43
N ILE A 330 2.83 -26.52 -2.58
CA ILE A 330 1.81 -26.62 -1.50
C ILE A 330 2.41 -27.34 -0.28
N LYS A 331 3.06 -28.49 -0.47
CA LYS A 331 3.67 -29.24 0.64
C LYS A 331 4.73 -28.42 1.40
N ILE A 332 5.64 -27.77 0.66
CA ILE A 332 6.68 -26.90 1.26
C ILE A 332 6.03 -25.75 2.05
N LYS A 333 4.98 -25.16 1.49
CA LYS A 333 4.25 -24.06 2.13
C LYS A 333 3.62 -24.46 3.44
N GLU A 334 2.94 -25.60 3.44
CA GLU A 334 2.26 -26.12 4.60
C GLU A 334 3.23 -26.36 5.77
N GLU A 335 4.35 -27.03 5.50
CA GLU A 335 5.37 -27.35 6.49
C GLU A 335 5.97 -26.07 7.11
N ILE A 336 6.34 -25.10 6.27
CA ILE A 336 7.05 -23.89 6.71
C ILE A 336 6.15 -22.91 7.45
N THR A 337 4.91 -22.73 7.00
CA THR A 337 3.95 -21.85 7.67
C THR A 337 3.67 -22.37 9.09
N MET A 338 3.50 -23.68 9.25
CA MET A 338 3.31 -24.29 10.57
C MET A 338 4.55 -24.20 11.45
N GLN A 339 5.75 -24.39 10.90
CA GLN A 339 6.99 -24.22 11.65
C GLN A 339 7.11 -22.78 12.19
N ARG A 340 6.91 -21.77 11.32
CA ARG A 340 6.98 -20.35 11.72
C ARG A 340 5.91 -19.97 12.74
N LEU A 341 4.71 -20.53 12.62
CA LEU A 341 3.65 -20.34 13.62
C LEU A 341 4.09 -20.88 14.99
N ARG A 342 4.68 -22.07 15.04
CA ARG A 342 5.20 -22.67 16.28
C ARG A 342 6.32 -21.83 16.88
N GLU A 343 7.30 -21.40 16.08
CA GLU A 343 8.40 -20.55 16.52
C GLU A 343 7.91 -19.25 17.18
N ARG A 344 6.87 -18.64 16.61
CA ARG A 344 6.22 -17.45 17.17
C ARG A 344 5.43 -17.74 18.44
N LYS A 345 4.58 -18.79 18.45
CA LYS A 345 3.74 -19.16 19.60
C LYS A 345 4.55 -19.55 20.83
N PHE A 346 5.60 -20.34 20.64
CA PHE A 346 6.37 -20.92 21.73
C PHE A 346 7.65 -20.16 22.07
N SER A 347 7.86 -19.00 21.43
CA SER A 347 9.02 -18.12 21.66
C SER A 347 10.30 -18.93 21.86
N LEU A 348 10.75 -19.64 20.83
CA LEU A 348 12.16 -20.05 20.77
C LEU A 348 12.97 -18.75 20.64
N GLN A 349 13.20 -18.09 21.78
CA GLN A 349 13.91 -16.83 21.87
C GLN A 349 15.27 -17.06 21.23
N THR A 350 15.54 -16.33 20.14
CA THR A 350 16.86 -16.38 19.54
C THR A 350 17.88 -15.95 20.60
N THR A 351 19.08 -16.52 20.55
CA THR A 351 20.16 -16.29 21.52
C THR A 351 20.46 -14.80 21.73
N ARG A 352 20.15 -13.94 20.74
CA ARG A 352 20.23 -12.48 20.81
C ARG A 352 19.29 -11.84 21.82
N VAL A 353 18.04 -12.30 21.92
CA VAL A 353 17.06 -11.77 22.89
C VAL A 353 17.46 -12.17 24.31
N LEU A 354 17.93 -13.41 24.49
CA LEU A 354 18.48 -13.87 25.77
C LEU A 354 19.73 -13.05 26.18
N LYS A 355 20.57 -12.67 25.21
CA LYS A 355 21.77 -11.85 25.46
C LYS A 355 21.42 -10.40 25.83
N LYS A 356 20.54 -9.74 25.07
CA LYS A 356 20.08 -8.38 25.39
C LYS A 356 19.31 -8.31 26.71
N ARG A 357 18.53 -9.35 27.04
CA ARG A 357 17.81 -9.43 28.32
C ARG A 357 18.76 -9.69 29.49
N LYS A 358 19.84 -10.45 29.30
CA LYS A 358 20.94 -10.56 30.28
C LYS A 358 21.68 -9.24 30.45
N GLU A 359 21.95 -8.51 29.38
CA GLU A 359 22.60 -7.20 29.42
C GLU A 359 21.73 -6.16 30.14
N ALA A 360 20.43 -6.07 29.81
CA ALA A 360 19.49 -5.17 30.48
C ALA A 360 19.23 -5.55 31.95
N ASN A 361 19.20 -6.85 32.28
CA ASN A 361 19.10 -7.29 33.67
C ASN A 361 20.39 -7.00 34.46
N ASN A 362 21.57 -7.03 33.82
CA ASN A 362 22.83 -6.65 34.45
C ASN A 362 22.93 -5.14 34.68
N GLU A 363 22.39 -4.31 33.78
CA GLU A 363 22.32 -2.85 33.97
C GLU A 363 21.40 -2.48 35.14
N ASN A 364 20.21 -3.07 35.23
CA ASN A 364 19.32 -2.88 36.37
C ASN A 364 19.94 -3.37 37.70
N HIS A 365 20.77 -4.42 37.66
CA HIS A 365 21.46 -4.92 38.86
C HIS A 365 22.60 -3.98 39.33
N LYS A 366 23.21 -3.21 38.41
CA LYS A 366 24.20 -2.18 38.74
C LYS A 366 23.57 -0.90 39.28
N GLU A 367 22.36 -0.55 38.84
CA GLU A 367 21.60 0.56 39.42
C GLU A 367 21.11 0.27 40.84
N LEU A 368 20.74 -0.98 41.13
CA LEU A 368 20.31 -1.40 42.47
C LEU A 368 21.47 -1.61 43.45
N PHE A 369 22.69 -1.88 42.95
CA PHE A 369 23.90 -2.08 43.76
C PHE A 369 25.11 -1.39 43.13
N PRO A 370 25.20 -0.05 43.22
CA PRO A 370 26.37 0.67 42.73
C PRO A 370 27.62 0.24 43.52
N GLU A 371 28.64 -0.21 42.79
CA GLU A 371 29.95 -0.57 43.33
C GLU A 371 30.59 0.67 43.98
N GLY A 372 30.42 0.79 45.30
CA GLY A 372 30.90 1.94 46.08
C GLY A 372 30.32 2.06 47.50
N THR A 373 29.29 1.29 47.84
CA THR A 373 28.61 1.38 49.15
C THR A 373 29.25 0.57 50.28
N TRP A 374 30.29 -0.21 50.02
CA TRP A 374 31.03 -0.95 51.07
C TRP A 374 32.39 -0.31 51.34
N LYS A 375 32.42 0.91 51.88
CA LYS A 375 33.60 1.38 52.61
C LYS A 375 33.67 0.60 53.92
N LYS A 376 34.62 -0.35 54.00
CA LYS A 376 35.07 -0.93 55.26
C LYS A 376 35.45 0.22 56.20
N LYS A 377 34.81 0.28 57.38
CA LYS A 377 35.30 1.10 58.49
C LYS A 377 36.65 0.50 58.92
N GLU A 378 37.72 1.23 58.67
CA GLU A 378 39.00 0.99 59.32
C GLU A 378 38.88 1.46 60.78
N THR A 379 39.22 0.56 61.71
CA THR A 379 39.54 0.82 63.12
C THR A 379 40.93 0.30 63.38
#